data_AF-A0A936WX83-F1
#
_entry.id   AF-A0A936WX83-F1
#
_cell.length_a   1.000
_cell.length_b   1.000
_cell.length_c   1.000
_cell.angle_alpha   90.00
_cell.angle_beta   90.00
_cell.angle_gamma   90.00
#
_symmetry.space_group_name_H-M   'P 1'
#
loop_
_entity.id
_entity.type
_entity.pdbx_description
1 polymer ?
#
loop_
_entity_poly.entity_id
_entity_poly.type
_entity_poly.pdbx_seq_one_letter_code
_entity_poly.pdbx_strand_id
1 'polypeptide(L)'
;SGETADTLAAMELAKEKGALVYGIVNSVGSSIARLADAGSYIHAGPEIGVASTKAFTGQVTLLTLMALKLANLRGTITNSYYQQLLTELENIPNKIQKVLEKSSQIEYIAGEFKNATNALYLGRGYNFPVALEGALKLKEISYIHAEGYPAAEMKHGPIALIDENMPVIVIATNKSAYEKITSNVQEVKARKGIVIAIVNEGNEAIKAMADYTLEIPETEEPLSPLLSVIPLQLFAYYIAVMRGCDVDQPRNLAKSVTVE
;
A
#
# COMPACT_ATOMS: atom_id res chain seq x y z
N SER A 1 16.33 4.65 2.84
CA SER A 1 17.71 5.15 2.78
C SER A 1 18.67 4.36 3.65
N GLY A 2 18.24 3.91 4.84
CA GLY A 2 19.18 3.41 5.85
C GLY A 2 19.86 4.52 6.65
N GLU A 3 19.38 5.75 6.51
CA GLU A 3 19.96 6.98 7.08
C GLU A 3 18.90 7.84 7.81
N THR A 4 17.69 7.32 8.02
CA THR A 4 16.62 8.09 8.68
C THR A 4 16.96 8.32 10.15
N ALA A 5 17.09 9.58 10.57
CA ALA A 5 17.62 9.96 11.89
C ALA A 5 16.82 9.34 13.04
N ASP A 6 15.49 9.51 13.05
CA ASP A 6 14.62 8.94 14.10
C ASP A 6 14.72 7.41 14.20
N THR A 7 14.84 6.73 13.05
CA THR A 7 14.97 5.27 13.02
C THR A 7 16.33 4.83 13.56
N LEU A 8 17.39 5.56 13.23
CA LEU A 8 18.73 5.30 13.75
C LEU A 8 18.78 5.50 15.27
N ALA A 9 18.26 6.62 15.76
CA ALA A 9 18.18 6.92 17.20
C ALA A 9 17.37 5.86 17.96
N ALA A 10 16.24 5.42 17.41
CA ALA A 10 15.44 4.34 18.01
C ALA A 10 16.20 3.00 18.05
N MET A 11 16.98 2.69 17.01
CA MET A 11 17.82 1.49 16.97
C MET A 11 18.97 1.54 17.98
N GLU A 12 19.64 2.68 18.12
CA GLU A 12 20.69 2.89 19.12
C GLU A 12 20.15 2.66 20.52
N LEU A 13 19.01 3.29 20.85
CA LEU A 13 18.33 3.10 22.13
C LEU A 13 17.94 1.63 22.37
N ALA A 14 17.39 0.94 21.36
CA ALA A 14 17.05 -0.47 21.49
C ALA A 14 18.28 -1.34 21.80
N LYS A 15 19.41 -1.05 21.13
CA LYS A 15 20.68 -1.75 21.33
C LYS A 15 21.28 -1.48 22.71
N GLU A 16 21.22 -0.23 23.19
CA GLU A 16 21.61 0.13 24.57
C GLU A 16 20.79 -0.60 25.63
N LYS A 17 19.52 -0.91 25.32
CA LYS A 17 18.64 -1.73 26.18
C LYS A 17 18.83 -3.24 26.01
N GLY A 18 19.81 -3.67 25.21
CA GLY A 18 20.15 -5.08 24.99
C GLY A 18 19.22 -5.83 24.03
N ALA A 19 18.41 -5.13 23.23
CA ALA A 19 17.59 -5.77 22.21
C ALA A 19 18.45 -6.18 21.01
N LEU A 20 18.09 -7.32 20.40
CA LEU A 20 18.61 -7.69 19.08
C LEU A 20 18.01 -6.74 18.03
N VAL A 21 18.87 -6.11 17.23
CA VAL A 21 18.45 -5.19 16.18
C VAL A 21 18.63 -5.83 14.81
N TYR A 22 17.51 -6.00 14.08
CA TYR A 22 17.50 -6.54 12.72
C TYR A 22 17.16 -5.45 11.69
N GLY A 23 18.10 -5.11 10.82
CA GLY A 23 17.94 -4.04 9.82
C GLY A 23 17.38 -4.55 8.49
N ILE A 24 16.25 -3.99 8.03
CA ILE A 24 15.74 -4.19 6.67
C ILE A 24 15.97 -2.90 5.87
N VAL A 25 16.94 -2.93 4.95
CA VAL A 25 17.35 -1.72 4.22
C VAL A 25 17.55 -1.97 2.74
N ASN A 26 17.50 -0.92 1.93
CA ASN A 26 17.82 -1.00 0.50
C ASN A 26 19.26 -0.57 0.19
N SER A 27 19.80 0.37 0.97
CA SER A 27 21.13 0.94 0.72
C SER A 27 22.20 0.11 1.42
N VAL A 28 23.11 -0.45 0.62
CA VAL A 28 24.24 -1.25 1.10
C VAL A 28 25.23 -0.35 1.82
N GLY A 29 25.70 -0.81 2.99
CA GLY A 29 26.67 -0.07 3.80
C GLY A 29 26.14 1.19 4.48
N SER A 30 24.82 1.45 4.48
CA SER A 30 24.19 2.58 5.20
C SER A 30 24.38 2.51 6.73
N SER A 31 24.12 3.62 7.43
CA SER A 31 24.27 3.71 8.88
C SER A 31 23.43 2.66 9.63
N ILE A 32 22.16 2.48 9.25
CA ILE A 32 21.30 1.42 9.79
C ILE A 32 21.88 0.03 9.49
N ALA A 33 22.41 -0.21 8.27
CA ALA A 33 23.04 -1.49 7.94
C ALA A 33 24.28 -1.79 8.80
N ARG A 34 25.08 -0.76 9.12
CA ARG A 34 26.28 -0.92 9.96
C ARG A 34 25.94 -1.07 11.45
N LEU A 35 24.86 -0.44 11.91
CA LEU A 35 24.44 -0.47 13.32
C LEU A 35 23.77 -1.79 13.71
N ALA A 36 22.98 -2.38 12.80
CA ALA A 36 22.22 -3.59 13.07
C ALA A 36 23.12 -4.81 13.38
N ASP A 37 22.64 -5.73 14.23
CA ASP A 37 23.36 -6.98 14.55
C ASP A 37 23.27 -8.00 13.41
N ALA A 38 22.14 -7.97 12.71
CA ALA A 38 21.87 -8.73 11.50
C ALA A 38 20.92 -7.92 10.61
N GLY A 39 20.77 -8.33 9.35
CA GLY A 39 19.86 -7.63 8.47
C GLY A 39 19.71 -8.27 7.11
N SER A 40 18.81 -7.68 6.33
CA SER A 40 18.57 -8.07 4.94
C SER A 40 18.51 -6.83 4.07
N TYR A 41 19.14 -6.97 2.90
CA TYR A 41 18.96 -6.01 1.82
C TYR A 41 17.72 -6.39 1.02
N ILE A 42 16.83 -5.42 0.75
CA ILE A 42 15.64 -5.69 -0.08
C ILE A 42 15.97 -5.82 -1.58
N HIS A 43 17.18 -5.42 -1.99
CA HIS A 43 17.68 -5.51 -3.37
C HIS A 43 16.76 -4.89 -4.45
N ALA A 44 16.05 -3.80 -4.12
CA ALA A 44 15.19 -3.10 -5.07
C ALA A 44 15.97 -2.19 -6.05
N GLY A 45 17.29 -2.10 -5.90
CA GLY A 45 18.16 -1.14 -6.61
C GLY A 45 17.92 0.31 -6.17
N PRO A 46 18.67 1.29 -6.72
CA PRO A 46 18.53 2.70 -6.35
C PRO A 46 17.10 3.21 -6.60
N GLU A 47 16.53 3.93 -5.64
CA GLU A 47 15.21 4.57 -5.76
C GLU A 47 15.40 6.08 -5.68
N ILE A 48 15.11 6.77 -6.78
CA ILE A 48 15.46 8.20 -6.96
C ILE A 48 14.32 9.11 -6.52
N GLY A 49 13.10 8.88 -7.03
CA GLY A 49 11.93 9.69 -6.67
C GLY A 49 11.71 9.70 -5.15
N VAL A 50 11.36 10.86 -4.59
CA VAL A 50 11.22 11.06 -3.13
C VAL A 50 10.21 10.07 -2.55
N ALA A 51 9.00 10.02 -3.12
CA ALA A 51 7.96 9.08 -2.72
C ALA A 51 8.38 7.63 -3.04
N SER A 52 8.42 6.77 -2.02
CA SER A 52 8.85 5.38 -2.18
C SER A 52 7.81 4.52 -2.88
N THR A 53 8.25 3.58 -3.73
CA THR A 53 7.38 2.65 -4.48
C THR A 53 7.92 1.23 -4.41
N LYS A 54 9.00 0.93 -5.13
CA LYS A 54 9.61 -0.40 -5.18
C LYS A 54 10.29 -0.78 -3.87
N ALA A 55 10.77 0.19 -3.09
CA ALA A 55 11.32 -0.12 -1.78
C ALA A 55 10.22 -0.54 -0.79
N PHE A 56 9.01 0.05 -0.88
CA PHE A 56 7.85 -0.42 -0.12
C PHE A 56 7.48 -1.86 -0.47
N THR A 57 7.28 -2.17 -1.76
CA THR A 57 6.91 -3.54 -2.17
C THR A 57 8.01 -4.55 -1.83
N GLY A 58 9.29 -4.20 -2.00
CA GLY A 58 10.41 -5.03 -1.58
C GLY A 58 10.46 -5.28 -0.06
N GLN A 59 10.14 -4.27 0.76
CA GLN A 59 10.03 -4.44 2.22
C GLN A 59 8.88 -5.39 2.58
N VAL A 60 7.70 -5.22 1.98
CA VAL A 60 6.56 -6.12 2.21
C VAL A 60 6.90 -7.55 1.80
N THR A 61 7.54 -7.76 0.65
CA THR A 61 8.00 -9.09 0.21
C THR A 61 8.94 -9.74 1.23
N LEU A 62 9.93 -9.00 1.73
CA LEU A 62 10.88 -9.54 2.70
C LEU A 62 10.19 -9.87 4.04
N LEU A 63 9.33 -8.98 4.54
CA LEU A 63 8.55 -9.21 5.76
C LEU A 63 7.65 -10.44 5.63
N THR A 64 7.03 -10.63 4.47
CA THR A 64 6.25 -11.84 4.14
C THR A 64 7.13 -13.09 4.19
N LEU A 65 8.31 -13.10 3.56
CA LEU A 65 9.24 -14.23 3.61
C LEU A 65 9.66 -14.58 5.04
N MET A 66 9.95 -13.56 5.86
CA MET A 66 10.26 -13.74 7.29
C MET A 66 9.07 -14.35 8.05
N ALA A 67 7.86 -13.84 7.83
CA ALA A 67 6.65 -14.36 8.47
C ALA A 67 6.37 -15.82 8.08
N LEU A 68 6.51 -16.17 6.79
CA LEU A 68 6.37 -17.55 6.30
C LEU A 68 7.40 -18.48 6.92
N LYS A 69 8.67 -18.05 6.99
CA LYS A 69 9.74 -18.84 7.61
C LYS A 69 9.45 -19.11 9.08
N LEU A 70 9.02 -18.10 9.83
CA LEU A 70 8.65 -18.25 11.23
C LEU A 70 7.44 -19.16 11.41
N ALA A 71 6.41 -19.02 10.56
CA ALA A 71 5.22 -19.86 10.61
C ALA A 71 5.54 -21.34 10.35
N ASN A 72 6.45 -21.62 9.40
CA ASN A 72 6.95 -22.96 9.12
C ASN A 72 7.75 -23.54 10.30
N LEU A 73 8.69 -22.77 10.86
CA LEU A 73 9.50 -23.21 12.00
C LEU A 73 8.65 -23.47 13.25
N ARG A 74 7.58 -22.68 13.46
CA ARG A 74 6.66 -22.85 14.60
C ARG A 74 5.56 -23.88 14.35
N GLY A 75 5.41 -24.40 13.13
CA GLY A 75 4.34 -25.32 12.77
C GLY A 75 2.93 -24.71 12.87
N THR A 76 2.79 -23.39 12.73
CA THR A 76 1.47 -22.70 12.85
C THR A 76 0.64 -22.78 11.57
N ILE A 77 1.26 -23.23 10.47
CA ILE A 77 0.60 -23.51 9.19
C ILE A 77 1.03 -24.88 8.68
N THR A 78 0.20 -25.49 7.84
CA THR A 78 0.55 -26.77 7.21
C THR A 78 1.69 -26.58 6.21
N ASN A 79 2.48 -27.64 5.99
CA ASN A 79 3.51 -27.61 4.95
C ASN A 79 2.91 -27.38 3.54
N SER A 80 1.71 -27.90 3.27
CA SER A 80 1.01 -27.65 2.00
C SER A 80 0.68 -26.18 1.79
N TYR A 81 0.15 -25.50 2.82
CA TYR A 81 -0.18 -24.08 2.72
C TYR A 81 1.06 -23.20 2.64
N TYR A 82 2.13 -23.56 3.36
CA TYR A 82 3.43 -22.91 3.23
C TYR A 82 3.97 -22.98 1.79
N GLN A 83 3.95 -24.16 1.16
CA GLN A 83 4.39 -24.32 -0.24
C GLN A 83 3.49 -23.55 -1.21
N GLN A 84 2.18 -23.56 -1.00
CA GLN A 84 1.24 -22.78 -1.80
C GLN A 84 1.56 -21.27 -1.75
N LEU A 85 1.81 -20.72 -0.56
CA LEU A 85 2.17 -19.31 -0.39
C LEU A 85 3.50 -18.96 -1.05
N LEU A 86 4.49 -19.85 -1.04
CA LEU A 86 5.76 -19.63 -1.73
C LEU A 86 5.60 -19.63 -3.25
N THR A 87 4.90 -20.62 -3.81
CA THR A 87 4.61 -20.69 -5.25
C THR A 87 3.81 -19.48 -5.71
N GLU A 88 2.85 -19.04 -4.89
CA GLU A 88 2.06 -17.86 -5.19
C GLU A 88 2.91 -16.58 -5.12
N LEU A 89 3.78 -16.45 -4.11
CA LEU A 89 4.71 -15.33 -3.98
C LEU A 89 5.69 -15.23 -5.16
N GLU A 90 6.18 -16.37 -5.66
CA GLU A 90 7.02 -16.43 -6.86
C GLU A 90 6.30 -15.91 -8.11
N ASN A 91 4.97 -16.06 -8.18
CA ASN A 91 4.13 -15.59 -9.28
C ASN A 91 3.70 -14.12 -9.15
N ILE A 92 3.91 -13.46 -8.00
CA ILE A 92 3.52 -12.06 -7.78
C ILE A 92 4.09 -11.10 -8.84
N PRO A 93 5.38 -11.18 -9.26
CA PRO A 93 5.90 -10.31 -10.31
C PRO A 93 5.09 -10.39 -11.62
N ASN A 94 4.69 -11.60 -12.04
CA ASN A 94 3.85 -11.79 -13.23
C ASN A 94 2.45 -11.17 -13.04
N LYS A 95 1.91 -11.22 -11.81
CA LYS A 95 0.62 -10.59 -11.49
C LYS A 95 0.73 -9.06 -11.43
N ILE A 96 1.85 -8.51 -10.93
CA ILE A 96 2.13 -7.06 -11.00
C ILE A 96 2.16 -6.61 -12.46
N GLN A 97 2.82 -7.35 -13.35
CA GLN A 97 2.86 -7.03 -14.78
C GLN A 97 1.45 -6.89 -15.38
N LYS A 98 0.53 -7.82 -15.06
CA LYS A 98 -0.88 -7.73 -15.49
C LYS A 98 -1.62 -6.51 -14.96
N VAL A 99 -1.28 -6.04 -13.75
CA VAL A 99 -1.84 -4.79 -13.21
C VAL A 99 -1.29 -3.58 -13.96
N LEU A 100 0.01 -3.56 -14.27
CA LEU A 100 0.64 -2.47 -15.04
C LEU A 100 0.09 -2.36 -16.47
N GLU A 101 -0.32 -3.48 -17.08
CA GLU A 101 -1.00 -3.50 -18.38
C GLU A 101 -2.36 -2.76 -18.35
N LYS A 102 -2.97 -2.59 -17.17
CA LYS A 102 -4.22 -1.81 -16.98
C LYS A 102 -3.95 -0.32 -16.73
N SER A 103 -2.72 0.15 -16.94
CA SER A 103 -2.29 1.53 -16.71
C SER A 103 -3.19 2.59 -17.36
N SER A 104 -3.63 2.39 -18.61
CA SER A 104 -4.52 3.35 -19.29
C SER A 104 -5.90 3.47 -18.65
N GLN A 105 -6.44 2.38 -18.08
CA GLN A 105 -7.69 2.44 -17.32
C GLN A 105 -7.50 3.24 -16.02
N ILE A 106 -6.37 3.02 -15.34
CA ILE A 106 -6.02 3.74 -14.12
C ILE A 106 -5.82 5.23 -14.41
N GLU A 107 -5.17 5.57 -15.53
CA GLU A 107 -4.99 6.95 -16.00
C GLU A 107 -6.32 7.63 -16.29
N TYR A 108 -7.24 6.94 -17.00
CA TYR A 108 -8.58 7.44 -17.25
C TYR A 108 -9.32 7.76 -15.95
N ILE A 109 -9.35 6.82 -15.00
CA ILE A 109 -10.00 7.00 -13.70
C ILE A 109 -9.33 8.14 -12.92
N ALA A 110 -7.99 8.22 -12.90
CA ALA A 110 -7.25 9.33 -12.30
C ALA A 110 -7.65 10.70 -12.89
N GLY A 111 -7.91 10.77 -14.18
CA GLY A 111 -8.32 12.00 -14.87
C GLY A 111 -9.64 12.57 -14.36
N GLU A 112 -10.59 11.72 -13.98
CA GLU A 112 -11.88 12.13 -13.40
C GLU A 112 -11.72 12.80 -12.03
N PHE A 113 -10.65 12.46 -11.29
CA PHE A 113 -10.42 12.92 -9.92
C PHE A 113 -9.26 13.90 -9.75
N LYS A 114 -8.65 14.37 -10.85
CA LYS A 114 -7.50 15.29 -10.76
C LYS A 114 -7.80 16.62 -10.04
N ASN A 115 -9.07 17.02 -10.04
CA ASN A 115 -9.55 18.26 -9.41
C ASN A 115 -10.10 18.04 -7.99
N ALA A 116 -10.10 16.80 -7.49
CA ALA A 116 -10.53 16.52 -6.13
C ALA A 116 -9.61 17.22 -5.13
N THR A 117 -10.20 17.73 -4.05
CA THR A 117 -9.44 18.43 -2.98
C THR A 117 -9.12 17.49 -1.81
N ASN A 118 -9.92 16.44 -1.64
CA ASN A 118 -9.76 15.43 -0.62
C ASN A 118 -10.03 14.02 -1.19
N ALA A 119 -9.60 12.99 -0.48
CA ALA A 119 -9.86 11.59 -0.82
C ALA A 119 -9.81 10.72 0.44
N LEU A 120 -10.65 9.68 0.51
CA LEU A 120 -10.63 8.71 1.60
C LEU A 120 -10.20 7.35 1.07
N TYR A 121 -9.27 6.69 1.75
CA TYR A 121 -8.83 5.34 1.42
C TYR A 121 -9.25 4.39 2.53
N LEU A 122 -9.98 3.33 2.18
CA LEU A 122 -10.52 2.37 3.12
C LEU A 122 -9.92 0.99 2.87
N GLY A 123 -9.37 0.41 3.93
CA GLY A 123 -8.82 -0.95 3.90
C GLY A 123 -9.13 -1.70 5.18
N ARG A 124 -9.08 -3.04 5.12
CA ARG A 124 -9.33 -3.92 6.26
C ARG A 124 -8.28 -5.02 6.33
N GLY A 125 -7.92 -5.45 7.53
CA GLY A 125 -6.89 -6.50 7.72
C GLY A 125 -5.57 -6.10 7.05
N TYR A 126 -5.02 -6.99 6.22
CA TYR A 126 -3.78 -6.76 5.47
C TYR A 126 -3.81 -5.50 4.58
N ASN A 127 -5.00 -5.07 4.15
CA ASN A 127 -5.16 -3.93 3.25
C ASN A 127 -5.39 -2.60 3.96
N PHE A 128 -5.51 -2.56 5.30
CA PHE A 128 -5.51 -1.28 6.01
C PHE A 128 -4.19 -0.51 5.84
N PRO A 129 -3.00 -1.13 6.06
CA PRO A 129 -1.74 -0.48 5.74
C PRO A 129 -1.60 -0.04 4.28
N VAL A 130 -2.21 -0.77 3.34
CA VAL A 130 -2.22 -0.40 1.91
C VAL A 130 -3.06 0.83 1.66
N ALA A 131 -4.19 0.99 2.37
CA ALA A 131 -4.99 2.21 2.32
C ALA A 131 -4.21 3.42 2.85
N LEU A 132 -3.44 3.24 3.94
CA LEU A 132 -2.52 4.28 4.45
C LEU A 132 -1.46 4.65 3.41
N GLU A 133 -0.83 3.66 2.77
CA GLU A 133 0.19 3.89 1.74
C GLU A 133 -0.39 4.60 0.52
N GLY A 134 -1.54 4.16 0.00
CA GLY A 134 -2.20 4.81 -1.14
C GLY A 134 -2.57 6.27 -0.86
N ALA A 135 -3.12 6.55 0.32
CA ALA A 135 -3.40 7.90 0.77
C ALA A 135 -2.11 8.73 0.93
N LEU A 136 -1.03 8.13 1.45
CA LEU A 136 0.27 8.79 1.56
C LEU A 136 0.82 9.16 0.19
N LYS A 137 0.83 8.23 -0.79
CA LYS A 137 1.29 8.53 -2.16
C LYS A 137 0.50 9.68 -2.75
N LEU A 138 -0.83 9.63 -2.70
CA LEU A 138 -1.65 10.70 -3.27
C LEU A 138 -1.35 12.05 -2.59
N LYS A 139 -1.16 12.07 -1.27
CA LYS A 139 -0.78 13.27 -0.52
C LYS A 139 0.58 13.82 -0.93
N GLU A 140 1.59 12.95 -1.01
CA GLU A 140 2.99 13.33 -1.28
C GLU A 140 3.16 13.99 -2.64
N ILE A 141 2.63 13.38 -3.71
CA ILE A 141 2.96 13.81 -5.09
C ILE A 141 1.88 14.65 -5.77
N SER A 142 0.62 14.57 -5.31
CA SER A 142 -0.47 15.37 -5.90
C SER A 142 -0.97 16.51 -5.03
N TYR A 143 -0.60 16.53 -3.74
CA TYR A 143 -1.08 17.48 -2.74
C TYR A 143 -2.60 17.47 -2.49
N ILE A 144 -3.30 16.41 -2.89
CA ILE A 144 -4.68 16.15 -2.44
C ILE A 144 -4.65 15.76 -0.96
N HIS A 145 -5.59 16.28 -0.17
CA HIS A 145 -5.74 15.85 1.20
C HIS A 145 -6.34 14.43 1.25
N ALA A 146 -5.46 13.43 1.27
CA ALA A 146 -5.84 12.03 1.32
C ALA A 146 -5.61 11.42 2.71
N GLU A 147 -6.62 10.70 3.21
CA GLU A 147 -6.57 10.00 4.49
C GLU A 147 -6.82 8.50 4.30
N GLY A 148 -5.99 7.66 4.91
CA GLY A 148 -6.22 6.22 4.97
C GLY A 148 -6.85 5.85 6.30
N TYR A 149 -7.93 5.09 6.27
CA TYR A 149 -8.71 4.75 7.46
C TYR A 149 -9.04 3.24 7.49
N PRO A 150 -9.06 2.60 8.67
CA PRO A 150 -9.56 1.25 8.76
C PRO A 150 -11.06 1.24 8.43
N ALA A 151 -11.47 0.42 7.47
CA ALA A 151 -12.85 0.41 6.96
C ALA A 151 -13.89 0.09 8.05
N ALA A 152 -13.48 -0.68 9.08
CA ALA A 152 -14.31 -0.97 10.25
C ALA A 152 -14.64 0.28 11.08
N GLU A 153 -13.79 1.29 11.06
CA GLU A 153 -13.94 2.51 11.86
C GLU A 153 -14.61 3.65 11.11
N MET A 154 -15.00 3.44 9.84
CA MET A 154 -15.57 4.50 8.99
C MET A 154 -16.75 5.21 9.66
N LYS A 155 -17.62 4.47 10.36
CA LYS A 155 -18.80 5.02 11.06
C LYS A 155 -18.48 5.88 12.28
N HIS A 156 -17.27 5.82 12.80
CA HIS A 156 -16.86 6.49 14.03
C HIS A 156 -16.32 7.91 13.81
N GLY A 157 -16.63 8.52 12.65
CA GLY A 157 -16.28 9.91 12.35
C GLY A 157 -16.15 10.19 10.85
N PRO A 158 -15.24 9.49 10.13
CA PRO A 158 -14.89 9.83 8.74
C PRO A 158 -16.08 9.81 7.77
N ILE A 159 -17.08 8.98 8.04
CA ILE A 159 -18.29 8.89 7.22
C ILE A 159 -19.04 10.24 7.08
N ALA A 160 -18.83 11.18 8.01
CA ALA A 160 -19.44 12.50 7.97
C ALA A 160 -18.81 13.43 6.91
N LEU A 161 -17.62 13.09 6.39
CA LEU A 161 -16.92 13.85 5.35
C LEU A 161 -17.33 13.43 3.93
N ILE A 162 -18.06 12.32 3.79
CA ILE A 162 -18.40 11.76 2.48
C ILE A 162 -19.54 12.56 1.84
N ASP A 163 -19.28 13.07 0.65
CA ASP A 163 -20.22 13.74 -0.24
C ASP A 163 -19.99 13.35 -1.71
N GLU A 164 -20.76 13.92 -2.63
CA GLU A 164 -20.64 13.68 -4.07
C GLU A 164 -19.32 14.11 -4.71
N ASN A 165 -18.46 14.88 -4.02
CA ASN A 165 -17.20 15.38 -4.55
C ASN A 165 -15.98 14.59 -4.03
N MET A 166 -16.17 13.80 -2.96
CA MET A 166 -15.09 13.06 -2.32
C MET A 166 -14.94 11.65 -2.94
N PRO A 167 -13.84 11.36 -3.66
CA PRO A 167 -13.51 9.99 -4.05
C PRO A 167 -13.16 9.15 -2.81
N VAL A 168 -13.79 7.99 -2.71
CA VAL A 168 -13.52 6.98 -1.69
C VAL A 168 -12.96 5.73 -2.35
N ILE A 169 -11.67 5.50 -2.14
CA ILE A 169 -10.95 4.34 -2.64
C ILE A 169 -11.15 3.20 -1.65
N VAL A 170 -11.72 2.07 -2.08
CA VAL A 170 -11.97 0.91 -1.22
C VAL A 170 -11.16 -0.28 -1.70
N ILE A 171 -10.28 -0.82 -0.84
CA ILE A 171 -9.50 -2.02 -1.14
C ILE A 171 -10.31 -3.25 -0.72
N ALA A 172 -10.95 -3.87 -1.70
CA ALA A 172 -11.97 -4.90 -1.53
C ALA A 172 -11.53 -6.28 -2.05
N THR A 173 -10.31 -6.68 -1.70
CA THR A 173 -9.70 -7.94 -2.14
C THR A 173 -9.73 -9.03 -1.06
N ASN A 174 -10.09 -8.69 0.18
CA ASN A 174 -10.20 -9.64 1.29
C ASN A 174 -11.46 -10.51 1.17
N LYS A 175 -11.29 -11.82 0.94
CA LYS A 175 -12.41 -12.77 0.89
C LYS A 175 -13.00 -12.98 2.29
N SER A 176 -12.15 -13.07 3.31
CA SER A 176 -12.50 -13.23 4.73
C SER A 176 -13.32 -12.08 5.32
N ALA A 177 -13.36 -10.93 4.64
CA ALA A 177 -14.02 -9.71 5.08
C ALA A 177 -15.04 -9.19 4.07
N TYR A 178 -15.40 -9.99 3.07
CA TYR A 178 -16.15 -9.55 1.89
C TYR A 178 -17.47 -8.85 2.21
N GLU A 179 -18.31 -9.46 3.04
CA GLU A 179 -19.62 -8.88 3.43
C GLU A 179 -19.46 -7.55 4.15
N LYS A 180 -18.45 -7.44 5.03
CA LYS A 180 -18.19 -6.23 5.80
C LYS A 180 -17.69 -5.09 4.90
N ILE A 181 -16.81 -5.40 3.94
CA ILE A 181 -16.35 -4.43 2.95
C ILE A 181 -17.49 -4.00 2.03
N THR A 182 -18.35 -4.94 1.61
CA THR A 182 -19.55 -4.65 0.82
C THR A 182 -20.48 -3.68 1.56
N SER A 183 -20.71 -3.89 2.86
CA SER A 183 -21.46 -2.94 3.70
C SER A 183 -20.83 -1.56 3.70
N ASN A 184 -19.49 -1.47 3.80
CA ASN A 184 -18.81 -0.18 3.73
C ASN A 184 -19.01 0.52 2.37
N VAL A 185 -18.93 -0.21 1.25
CA VAL A 185 -19.21 0.35 -0.08
C VAL A 185 -20.64 0.91 -0.14
N GLN A 186 -21.62 0.15 0.32
CA GLN A 186 -23.03 0.61 0.33
C GLN A 186 -23.23 1.86 1.19
N GLU A 187 -22.54 1.96 2.32
CA GLU A 187 -22.62 3.11 3.22
C GLU A 187 -22.03 4.39 2.60
N VAL A 188 -20.95 4.27 1.83
CA VAL A 188 -20.38 5.37 1.04
C VAL A 188 -21.39 5.80 -0.02
N LYS A 189 -21.92 4.85 -0.80
CA LYS A 189 -22.90 5.11 -1.86
C LYS A 189 -24.18 5.75 -1.33
N ALA A 190 -24.65 5.33 -0.15
CA ALA A 190 -25.82 5.92 0.51
C ALA A 190 -25.64 7.41 0.86
N ARG A 191 -24.40 7.91 0.87
CA ARG A 191 -24.04 9.32 1.12
C ARG A 191 -23.55 10.02 -0.15
N LYS A 192 -23.82 9.45 -1.32
CA LYS A 192 -23.42 9.94 -2.64
C LYS A 192 -21.91 9.97 -2.88
N GLY A 193 -21.11 9.39 -1.99
CA GLY A 193 -19.67 9.23 -2.21
C GLY A 193 -19.38 8.46 -3.50
N ILE A 194 -18.33 8.87 -4.20
CA ILE A 194 -17.88 8.21 -5.42
C ILE A 194 -16.93 7.08 -5.03
N VAL A 195 -17.30 5.84 -5.30
CA VAL A 195 -16.51 4.66 -4.91
C VAL A 195 -15.60 4.24 -6.06
N ILE A 196 -14.29 4.18 -5.77
CA ILE A 196 -13.28 3.55 -6.62
C ILE A 196 -12.85 2.26 -5.93
N ALA A 197 -13.28 1.10 -6.42
CA ALA A 197 -13.02 -0.18 -5.77
C ALA A 197 -11.83 -0.91 -6.41
N ILE A 198 -10.83 -1.25 -5.59
CA ILE A 198 -9.81 -2.24 -5.97
C ILE A 198 -10.38 -3.63 -5.64
N VAL A 199 -10.57 -4.47 -6.64
CA VAL A 199 -11.22 -5.79 -6.48
C VAL A 199 -10.40 -6.89 -7.12
N ASN A 200 -10.59 -8.13 -6.67
CA ASN A 200 -10.08 -9.29 -7.40
C ASN A 200 -10.84 -9.44 -8.74
N GLU A 201 -10.16 -9.95 -9.76
CA GLU A 201 -10.77 -10.31 -11.05
C GLU A 201 -12.02 -11.18 -10.86
N GLY A 202 -13.10 -10.83 -11.55
CA GLY A 202 -14.38 -11.56 -11.51
C GLY A 202 -15.32 -11.21 -10.33
N ASN A 203 -14.99 -10.18 -9.53
CA ASN A 203 -15.87 -9.71 -8.46
C ASN A 203 -17.03 -8.84 -9.00
N GLU A 204 -18.09 -9.49 -9.47
CA GLU A 204 -19.21 -8.79 -10.12
C GLU A 204 -20.10 -7.99 -9.17
N ALA A 205 -20.25 -8.42 -7.92
CA ALA A 205 -21.14 -7.74 -6.98
C ALA A 205 -20.60 -6.36 -6.58
N ILE A 206 -19.33 -6.22 -6.20
CA ILE A 206 -18.77 -4.89 -5.88
C ILE A 206 -18.68 -4.03 -7.15
N LYS A 207 -18.41 -4.62 -8.31
CA LYS A 207 -18.43 -3.88 -9.57
C LYS A 207 -19.78 -3.24 -9.88
N ALA A 208 -20.88 -3.94 -9.58
CA ALA A 208 -22.21 -3.41 -9.80
C ALA A 208 -22.58 -2.24 -8.84
N MET A 209 -21.85 -2.08 -7.74
CA MET A 209 -22.10 -1.04 -6.72
C MET A 209 -21.15 0.16 -6.81
N ALA A 210 -19.91 -0.07 -7.23
CA ALA A 210 -18.88 0.96 -7.33
C ALA A 210 -19.03 1.79 -8.61
N ASP A 211 -18.62 3.07 -8.55
CA ASP A 211 -18.61 3.95 -9.72
C ASP A 211 -17.46 3.61 -10.68
N TYR A 212 -16.31 3.25 -10.10
CA TYR A 212 -15.13 2.82 -10.82
C TYR A 212 -14.54 1.57 -10.18
N THR A 213 -13.96 0.70 -11.00
CA THR A 213 -13.35 -0.54 -10.53
C THR A 213 -11.99 -0.75 -11.16
N LEU A 214 -11.03 -1.20 -10.35
CA LEU A 214 -9.69 -1.56 -10.75
C LEU A 214 -9.46 -3.01 -10.33
N GLU A 215 -9.48 -3.90 -11.31
CA GLU A 215 -9.30 -5.33 -11.07
C GLU A 215 -7.82 -5.69 -10.96
N ILE A 216 -7.46 -6.42 -9.91
CA ILE A 216 -6.15 -7.06 -9.76
C ILE A 216 -6.27 -8.58 -9.89
N PRO A 217 -5.23 -9.28 -10.38
CA PRO A 217 -5.22 -10.75 -10.40
C PRO A 217 -5.45 -11.34 -9.01
N GLU A 218 -6.20 -12.43 -8.94
CA GLU A 218 -6.47 -13.14 -7.69
C GLU A 218 -5.19 -13.71 -7.08
N THR A 219 -5.05 -13.63 -5.75
CA THR A 219 -3.93 -14.15 -4.97
C THR A 219 -4.38 -14.58 -3.57
N GLU A 220 -3.48 -15.16 -2.78
CA GLU A 220 -3.71 -15.45 -1.37
C GLU A 220 -3.82 -14.15 -0.56
N GLU A 221 -4.74 -14.09 0.40
CA GLU A 221 -5.02 -12.85 1.14
C GLU A 221 -3.78 -12.17 1.76
N PRO A 222 -2.84 -12.90 2.39
CA PRO A 222 -1.62 -12.28 2.94
C PRO A 222 -0.71 -11.65 1.87
N LEU A 223 -0.87 -12.03 0.60
CA LEU A 223 -0.08 -11.54 -0.52
C LEU A 223 -0.79 -10.43 -1.31
N SER A 224 -2.10 -10.24 -1.10
CA SER A 224 -2.89 -9.19 -1.75
C SER A 224 -2.35 -7.76 -1.59
N PRO A 225 -1.64 -7.38 -0.50
CA PRO A 225 -1.01 -6.06 -0.40
C PRO A 225 0.01 -5.76 -1.51
N LEU A 226 0.73 -6.78 -1.98
CA LEU A 226 1.74 -6.63 -3.03
C LEU A 226 1.14 -6.27 -4.39
N LEU A 227 -0.13 -6.63 -4.62
CA LEU A 227 -0.84 -6.34 -5.87
C LEU A 227 -1.72 -5.09 -5.74
N SER A 228 -2.43 -4.95 -4.62
CA SER A 228 -3.39 -3.86 -4.41
C SER A 228 -2.75 -2.48 -4.24
N VAL A 229 -1.46 -2.40 -3.87
CA VAL A 229 -0.74 -1.11 -3.80
C VAL A 229 -0.40 -0.53 -5.17
N ILE A 230 -0.17 -1.39 -6.18
CA ILE A 230 0.25 -0.99 -7.53
C ILE A 230 -0.75 -0.02 -8.21
N PRO A 231 -2.06 -0.30 -8.26
CA PRO A 231 -3.00 0.64 -8.87
C PRO A 231 -3.07 1.97 -8.11
N LEU A 232 -2.84 1.97 -6.78
CA LEU A 232 -2.85 3.19 -5.97
C LEU A 232 -1.64 4.08 -6.26
N GLN A 233 -0.47 3.47 -6.45
CA GLN A 233 0.74 4.18 -6.86
C GLN A 233 0.56 4.82 -8.24
N LEU A 234 0.00 4.09 -9.21
CA LEU A 234 -0.29 4.61 -10.54
C LEU A 234 -1.37 5.69 -10.52
N PHE A 235 -2.42 5.52 -9.72
CA PHE A 235 -3.49 6.51 -9.56
C PHE A 235 -2.93 7.86 -9.04
N ALA A 236 -2.12 7.81 -8.00
CA ALA A 236 -1.44 9.01 -7.48
C ALA A 236 -0.51 9.64 -8.52
N TYR A 237 0.27 8.82 -9.24
CA TYR A 237 1.18 9.26 -10.30
C TYR A 237 0.44 10.03 -11.40
N TYR A 238 -0.62 9.46 -11.98
CA TYR A 238 -1.36 10.08 -13.07
C TYR A 238 -2.05 11.38 -12.63
N ILE A 239 -2.63 11.41 -11.43
CA ILE A 239 -3.18 12.66 -10.88
C ILE A 239 -2.08 13.73 -10.76
N ALA A 240 -0.92 13.39 -10.18
CA ALA A 240 0.18 14.33 -10.00
C ALA A 240 0.68 14.90 -11.33
N VAL A 241 0.85 14.04 -12.35
CA VAL A 241 1.23 14.44 -13.72
C VAL A 241 0.20 15.39 -14.32
N MET A 242 -1.09 15.06 -14.25
CA MET A 242 -2.15 15.90 -14.81
C MET A 242 -2.32 17.23 -14.07
N ARG A 243 -1.90 17.31 -12.81
CA ARG A 243 -1.85 18.55 -12.02
C ARG A 243 -0.57 19.36 -12.24
N GLY A 244 0.36 18.86 -13.06
CA GLY A 244 1.65 19.52 -13.30
C GLY A 244 2.54 19.57 -12.05
N CYS A 245 2.39 18.61 -11.13
CA CYS A 245 3.22 18.52 -9.93
C CYS A 245 4.59 17.92 -10.27
N ASP A 246 5.62 18.29 -9.51
CA ASP A 246 6.90 17.59 -9.54
C ASP A 246 6.78 16.24 -8.83
N VAL A 247 6.71 15.16 -9.61
CA VAL A 247 6.49 13.79 -9.13
C VAL A 247 7.74 13.24 -8.45
N ASP A 248 8.92 13.55 -8.96
CA ASP A 248 10.18 13.02 -8.44
C ASP A 248 10.65 13.82 -7.22
N GLN A 249 10.39 15.13 -7.19
CA GLN A 249 10.78 16.07 -6.13
C GLN A 249 9.57 16.89 -5.62
N PRO A 250 8.58 16.25 -4.97
CA PRO A 250 7.44 16.93 -4.38
C PRO A 250 7.89 17.99 -3.37
N ARG A 251 7.19 19.13 -3.37
CA ARG A 251 7.53 20.29 -2.55
C ARG A 251 7.59 19.91 -1.07
N ASN A 252 8.56 20.50 -0.36
CA ASN A 252 8.75 20.35 1.09
C ASN A 252 9.08 18.93 1.57
N LEU A 253 9.36 17.98 0.66
CA LEU A 253 9.75 16.62 1.02
C LEU A 253 11.19 16.34 0.59
N ALA A 254 11.87 15.49 1.36
CA ALA A 254 13.20 15.01 1.06
C ALA A 254 13.18 13.48 0.98
N LYS A 255 14.05 12.89 0.14
CA LYS A 255 14.12 11.44 -0.03
C LYS A 255 14.44 10.68 1.27
N SER A 256 15.15 11.33 2.18
CA SER A 256 15.47 10.82 3.51
C SER A 256 15.56 11.98 4.47
N VAL A 257 14.90 11.88 5.61
CA VAL A 257 15.05 12.83 6.72
C VAL A 257 16.28 12.39 7.53
N THR A 258 17.40 13.07 7.29
CA THR A 258 18.73 12.70 7.83
C THR A 258 19.18 13.62 8.98
N VAL A 259 18.34 14.59 9.34
CA VAL A 259 18.56 15.58 10.41
C VAL A 259 17.31 15.66 11.27
N GLU A 260 17.49 15.89 12.57
CA GLU A 260 16.41 16.24 13.53
C GLU A 260 15.98 17.70 13.40
#